data_AF-A0A1Y3Q702-F1
#
_entry.id   AF-A0A1Y3Q702-F1
#
_cell.length_a   1.000
_cell.length_b   1.000
_cell.length_c   1.000
_cell.angle_alpha   90.00
_cell.angle_beta   90.00
_cell.angle_gamma   90.00
#
_symmetry.space_group_name_H-M   'P 1'
#
loop_
_entity.id
_entity.type
_entity.pdbx_description
1 polymer ?
#
loop_
_entity_poly.entity_id
_entity_poly.type
_entity_poly.pdbx_seq_one_letter_code
_entity_poly.pdbx_strand_id
1 'polypeptide(L)'
;MAENAGEIIHWPDYKFAEYCRNRFRVNRGVYNTIDVWLYENGVRDIGERRRLILLFLAGCSEASDREDGKFLRFGKGGLADRMRRYVFGNPQSDRNLHH
;
A
#
# COMPACT_ATOMS: atom_id res chain seq x y z
N MET A 1 21.54 5.90 3.13
CA MET A 1 21.25 5.29 4.44
C MET A 1 20.14 4.29 4.21
N ALA A 2 20.37 3.01 4.48
CA ALA A 2 19.33 1.99 4.35
C ALA A 2 18.38 2.16 5.53
N GLU A 3 17.24 2.78 5.30
CA GLU A 3 16.25 3.04 6.34
C GLU A 3 15.51 1.73 6.63
N ASN A 4 15.72 1.18 7.83
CA ASN A 4 15.06 -0.04 8.26
C ASN A 4 13.55 0.23 8.35
N ALA A 5 12.74 -0.61 7.69
CA ALA A 5 11.28 -0.48 7.71
C ALA A 5 10.69 -0.41 9.14
N GLY A 6 11.38 -0.99 10.14
CA GLY A 6 11.02 -0.91 11.55
C GLY A 6 11.12 0.49 12.17
N GLU A 7 11.98 1.38 11.66
CA GLU A 7 12.04 2.78 12.13
C GLU A 7 11.02 3.67 11.41
N ILE A 8 10.80 3.41 10.12
CA ILE A 8 9.91 4.22 9.27
C ILE A 8 8.47 4.20 9.79
N ILE A 9 7.97 3.04 10.25
CA ILE A 9 6.60 2.92 10.78
C ILE A 9 6.38 3.73 12.07
N HIS A 10 7.43 4.19 12.74
CA HIS A 10 7.34 5.01 13.95
C HIS A 10 7.56 6.51 13.68
N TRP A 11 7.82 6.90 12.43
CA TRP A 11 7.99 8.30 12.10
C TRP A 11 6.72 9.14 12.30
N PRO A 12 6.85 10.47 12.46
CA PRO A 12 5.69 11.36 12.44
C PRO A 12 4.85 11.18 11.17
N ASP A 13 3.52 11.33 11.28
CA ASP A 13 2.57 11.12 10.17
C ASP A 13 2.99 11.80 8.87
N TYR A 14 3.43 13.06 8.98
CA TYR A 14 3.90 13.83 7.83
C TYR A 14 5.09 13.17 7.13
N LYS A 15 6.12 12.75 7.89
CA LYS A 15 7.32 12.11 7.35
C LYS A 15 6.97 10.74 6.73
N PHE A 16 6.10 9.98 7.38
CA PHE A 16 5.67 8.68 6.86
C PHE A 16 4.88 8.81 5.55
N ALA A 17 3.94 9.76 5.49
CA ALA A 17 3.17 10.04 4.29
C ALA A 17 4.06 10.58 3.15
N GLU A 18 5.03 11.43 3.47
CA GLU A 18 5.99 11.94 2.49
C GLU A 18 6.90 10.83 1.95
N TYR A 19 7.37 9.93 2.81
CA TYR A 19 8.10 8.73 2.39
C TYR A 19 7.28 7.90 1.41
N CYS A 20 6.02 7.61 1.74
CA CYS A 20 5.13 6.85 0.87
C CYS A 20 4.94 7.55 -0.49
N ARG A 21 4.76 8.87 -0.47
CA ARG A 21 4.62 9.69 -1.69
C ARG A 21 5.87 9.64 -2.57
N ASN A 22 7.05 9.78 -1.98
CA ASN A 22 8.31 9.82 -2.72
C ASN A 22 8.69 8.44 -3.26
N ARG A 23 8.56 7.39 -2.43
CA ARG A 23 9.00 6.02 -2.74
C ARG A 23 8.05 5.26 -3.66
N PHE A 24 6.73 5.40 -3.44
CA PHE A 24 5.70 4.62 -4.15
C PHE A 24 4.84 5.47 -5.07
N ARG A 25 5.15 6.77 -5.21
CA ARG A 25 4.40 7.71 -6.05
C ARG A 25 2.90 7.65 -5.76
N VAL A 26 2.55 7.60 -4.48
CA VAL A 26 1.14 7.64 -4.02
C VAL A 26 0.76 9.07 -3.66
N ASN A 27 -0.43 9.52 -4.04
CA ASN A 27 -0.93 10.83 -3.62
C ASN A 27 -1.53 10.75 -2.21
N ARG A 28 -1.64 11.90 -1.52
CA ARG A 28 -2.16 11.99 -0.15
C ARG A 28 -3.58 11.42 -0.02
N GLY A 29 -4.43 11.62 -1.03
CA GLY A 29 -5.80 11.11 -1.02
C GLY A 29 -5.83 9.58 -0.97
N VAL A 30 -5.06 8.93 -1.83
CA VAL A 30 -4.94 7.47 -1.86
C VAL A 30 -4.34 6.93 -0.57
N TYR A 31 -3.26 7.54 -0.07
CA TYR A 31 -2.68 7.16 1.23
C TYR A 31 -3.74 7.23 2.36
N ASN A 32 -4.47 8.34 2.45
CA ASN A 32 -5.50 8.51 3.47
C ASN A 32 -6.62 7.48 3.32
N THR A 33 -7.06 7.18 2.10
CA THR A 33 -8.06 6.14 1.86
C THR A 33 -7.56 4.76 2.30
N ILE A 34 -6.27 4.46 2.08
CA ILE A 34 -5.67 3.21 2.53
C ILE A 34 -5.70 3.10 4.05
N ASP A 35 -5.21 4.13 4.75
CA ASP A 35 -5.15 4.16 6.20
C ASP A 35 -6.53 4.06 6.85
N VAL A 36 -7.50 4.84 6.36
CA VAL A 36 -8.89 4.82 6.85
C VAL A 36 -9.52 3.44 6.64
N TRP A 37 -9.38 2.85 5.45
CA TRP A 37 -9.98 1.54 5.19
C TRP A 37 -9.36 0.44 6.07
N LEU A 38 -8.05 0.46 6.31
CA LEU A 38 -7.40 -0.49 7.22
C LEU A 38 -7.92 -0.33 8.66
N TYR A 39 -8.08 0.91 9.12
CA TYR A 39 -8.65 1.20 10.43
C TYR A 39 -10.10 0.70 10.56
N GLU A 40 -10.93 0.99 9.56
CA GLU A 40 -12.33 0.56 9.51
C GLU A 40 -12.47 -0.97 9.44
N ASN A 41 -11.49 -1.67 8.87
CA ASN A 41 -11.45 -3.13 8.78
C ASN A 41 -10.72 -3.80 9.97
N GLY A 42 -10.47 -3.07 11.05
CA GLY A 42 -10.04 -3.64 12.33
C GLY A 42 -8.55 -3.54 12.65
N VAL A 43 -7.72 -2.97 11.76
CA VAL A 43 -6.30 -2.74 12.03
C VAL A 43 -6.13 -1.46 12.86
N ARG A 44 -6.33 -1.57 14.18
CA ARG A 44 -6.34 -0.42 15.09
C ARG A 44 -4.95 0.07 15.49
N ASP A 45 -3.96 -0.81 15.49
CA ASP A 45 -2.58 -0.42 15.79
C ASP A 45 -1.96 0.38 14.63
N ILE A 46 -1.37 1.53 14.94
CA ILE A 46 -0.80 2.42 13.93
C ILE A 46 0.47 1.84 13.29
N GLY A 47 1.29 1.12 14.07
CA GLY A 47 2.49 0.48 13.55
C GLY A 47 2.12 -0.61 12.54
N GLU A 48 1.13 -1.43 12.88
CA GLU A 48 0.62 -2.49 12.01
C GLU A 48 -0.05 -1.93 10.76
N ARG A 49 -0.87 -0.87 10.86
CA ARG A 49 -1.43 -0.20 9.67
C ARG A 49 -0.33 0.28 8.74
N ARG A 50 0.68 0.95 9.28
CA ARG A 50 1.80 1.50 8.50
C ARG A 50 2.62 0.39 7.85
N ARG A 51 2.83 -0.73 8.55
CA ARG A 51 3.46 -1.92 7.97
C ARG A 51 2.67 -2.46 6.78
N LEU A 52 1.34 -2.61 6.93
CA LEU A 52 0.46 -3.07 5.85
C LEU A 52 0.41 -2.08 4.68
N ILE A 53 0.43 -0.77 4.94
CA ILE A 53 0.54 0.27 3.91
C ILE A 53 1.81 0.09 3.09
N LEU A 54 2.97 -0.07 3.74
CA LEU A 54 4.25 -0.28 3.05
C LEU A 54 4.23 -1.54 2.19
N LEU A 55 3.76 -2.65 2.76
CA LEU A 55 3.63 -3.94 2.10
C LEU A 55 2.71 -3.86 0.86
N PHE A 56 1.54 -3.24 1.01
CA PHE A 56 0.58 -3.05 -0.08
C PHE A 56 1.15 -2.18 -1.21
N LEU A 57 1.78 -1.05 -0.86
CA LEU A 57 2.36 -0.13 -1.84
C LEU A 57 3.56 -0.73 -2.56
N ALA A 58 4.39 -1.51 -1.87
CA ALA A 58 5.50 -2.25 -2.48
C ALA A 58 4.99 -3.22 -3.55
N GLY A 59 3.99 -4.06 -3.23
CA GLY A 59 3.39 -4.98 -4.20
C GLY A 59 2.69 -4.28 -5.38
N CYS A 60 2.13 -3.08 -5.15
CA CYS A 60 1.59 -2.27 -6.24
C CYS A 60 2.67 -1.67 -7.13
N SER A 61 3.80 -1.25 -6.55
CA SER A 61 4.92 -0.65 -7.28
C SER A 61 5.60 -1.66 -8.20
N GLU A 62 5.86 -2.88 -7.72
CA GLU A 62 6.45 -3.96 -8.53
C GLU A 62 5.55 -4.34 -9.73
N ALA A 63 4.22 -4.28 -9.54
CA ALA A 63 3.27 -4.51 -10.62
C ALA A 63 3.19 -3.35 -11.64
N SER A 64 3.72 -2.18 -11.29
CA SER A 64 3.57 -0.92 -12.04
C SER A 64 4.84 -0.44 -12.74
N ASP A 65 5.95 -1.19 -12.66
CA ASP A 65 7.24 -0.95 -13.34
C ASP A 65 7.17 -0.93 -14.89
N ARG A 66 5.98 -0.77 -15.48
CA ARG A 66 5.75 -0.65 -16.93
C ARG A 66 5.31 0.73 -17.40
N GLU A 67 5.06 1.70 -16.52
CA GLU A 67 4.69 3.06 -16.94
C GLU A 67 5.55 4.15 -16.28
N ASP A 68 6.46 4.71 -17.09
CA ASP A 68 7.37 5.80 -16.76
C ASP A 68 6.73 6.93 -15.92
N GLY A 69 7.19 7.06 -14.67
CA GLY A 69 7.11 8.30 -13.89
C GLY A 69 5.74 8.75 -13.39
N LYS A 70 4.67 7.99 -13.61
CA LYS A 70 3.30 8.39 -13.20
C LYS A 70 2.96 7.94 -11.79
N PHE A 71 2.18 8.76 -11.08
CA PHE A 71 1.61 8.38 -9.78
C PHE A 71 0.72 7.15 -9.91
N LEU A 72 0.73 6.28 -8.88
CA LEU A 72 -0.18 5.13 -8.82
C LEU A 72 -1.63 5.60 -8.94
N ARG A 73 -2.28 5.19 -10.03
CA ARG A 73 -3.68 5.51 -10.31
C ARG A 73 -4.56 4.33 -9.99
N PHE A 74 -5.41 4.50 -8.99
CA PHE A 74 -6.48 3.56 -8.68
C PHE A 74 -7.77 4.12 -9.29
N GLY A 75 -8.39 3.38 -10.21
CA GLY A 75 -9.69 3.75 -10.79
C GLY A 75 -10.79 3.85 -9.71
N LYS A 76 -11.94 4.42 -10.06
CA LYS A 76 -13.08 4.60 -9.14
C LYS A 76 -13.48 3.25 -8.53
N GLY A 77 -13.32 3.08 -7.22
CA GLY A 77 -13.59 1.84 -6.47
C GLY A 77 -12.47 0.78 -6.49
N GLY A 78 -11.50 0.87 -7.39
CA GLY A 78 -10.46 -0.16 -7.57
C GLY A 78 -9.46 -0.27 -6.42
N LEU A 79 -9.33 0.77 -5.59
CA LEU A 79 -8.43 0.77 -4.43
C LEU A 79 -8.93 -0.17 -3.33
N ALA A 80 -10.19 -0.03 -2.91
CA ALA A 80 -10.79 -0.85 -1.86
C ALA A 80 -10.83 -2.34 -2.25
N ASP A 81 -11.16 -2.65 -3.51
CA ASP A 81 -11.13 -4.03 -4.02
C ASP A 81 -9.72 -4.64 -4.05
N ARG A 82 -8.71 -3.83 -4.40
CA ARG A 82 -7.31 -4.31 -4.37
C ARG A 82 -6.85 -4.54 -2.93
N MET A 83 -7.24 -3.67 -2.01
CA MET A 83 -6.93 -3.82 -0.59
C MET A 83 -7.59 -5.03 0.04
N ARG A 84 -8.88 -5.26 -0.25
CA ARG A 84 -9.58 -6.46 0.19
C ARG A 84 -8.87 -7.73 -0.28
N ARG A 85 -8.48 -7.78 -1.56
CA ARG A 85 -7.71 -8.91 -2.12
C ARG A 85 -6.34 -9.08 -1.49
N TYR A 86 -5.66 -7.98 -1.16
CA TYR A 86 -4.34 -8.01 -0.55
C TYR A 86 -4.36 -8.48 0.91
N VAL A 87 -5.30 -7.95 1.70
CA VAL A 87 -5.38 -8.19 3.15
C VAL A 87 -6.08 -9.51 3.49
N PHE A 88 -7.13 -9.88 2.75
CA PHE A 88 -7.91 -11.08 3.04
C PHE A 88 -7.61 -12.24 2.08
N GLY A 89 -6.73 -12.04 1.10
CA GLY A 89 -6.45 -13.01 0.05
C GLY A 89 -7.60 -13.11 -0.97
N ASN A 90 -7.28 -13.40 -2.22
CA ASN A 90 -8.27 -13.95 -3.13
C ASN A 90 -8.37 -15.46 -2.86
N PRO A 91 -9.57 -16.06 -2.72
CA PRO A 91 -9.72 -17.52 -2.75
C PRO A 91 -9.29 -18.18 -4.07
N GLN A 92 -8.84 -17.40 -5.07
CA GLN A 92 -8.48 -17.88 -6.39
C GLN A 92 -7.27 -17.15 -6.99
N SER A 93 -6.06 -17.55 -6.61
CA SER A 93 -4.88 -17.45 -7.48
C SER A 93 -3.81 -18.43 -7.02
N ASP A 94 -4.18 -19.71 -6.99
CA ASP A 94 -3.27 -20.86 -7.03
C ASP A 94 -3.58 -21.73 -8.27
N ARG A 95 -4.04 -21.10 -9.36
CA ARG A 95 -4.32 -21.78 -10.63
C ARG A 95 -3.88 -20.91 -11.80
N ASN A 96 -2.60 -21.02 -12.13
CA ASN A 96 -2.01 -21.02 -13.47
C ASN A 96 -0.62 -20.38 -13.48
N LEU A 97 0.33 -21.05 -12.83
CA LEU A 97 1.71 -21.07 -13.28
C LEU A 97 2.00 -22.43 -13.90
N HIS A 98 1.32 -22.74 -15.00
CA HIS A 98 1.63 -23.85 -15.89
C HIS A 98 1.39 -23.31 -17.31
N HIS A 99 2.43 -22.81 -17.97
CA HIS A 99 3.11 -23.47 -19.09
C HIS A 99 4.08 -22.52 -19.80
#